data_AF-A0AA39HVM0-F1
#
_entry.id   AF-A0AA39HVM0-F1
#
_cell.length_a   1.000
_cell.length_b   1.000
_cell.length_c   1.000
_cell.angle_alpha   90.00
_cell.angle_beta   90.00
_cell.angle_gamma   90.00
#
_symmetry.space_group_name_H-M   'P 1'
#
loop_
_entity.id
_entity.type
_entity.pdbx_description
1 polymer ?
#
loop_
_entity_poly.entity_id
_entity_poly.type
_entity_poly.pdbx_seq_one_letter_code
_entity_poly.pdbx_strand_id
1 'polypeptide(L)'
;MPVMNSVEKIICSFILIPNIIINVLIIYLSICHVKRSILQIFALNLCIPTLCYLLYASGALLSSLIWPSKDVALGIKLEKTKFSDYLSTVIGYICGFNYRVLAIFLVSITYCFFAKPLFSKKRLTNKNVLFVLFGCHVFTITTSTIATFSNRQSKQVMSELFPIAAVNWLDIVEGSFETSSLSFCIFMYFVCIGAVMAFRKTSSNAFNNRQKRRVQLIATLAYITPPNILLLPNSICTDLFAALFGSPPVFKQFCEMKIYHDDSLLQGRLFVTTFTVLVAFVDYRRALKQLIRKGVMCLPMFKQQNKLITSLSFVFDSTERLLKLYASCRESDERAETKNHDVTDRRRSDLSQP
;
A
#
# COMPACT_ATOMS: atom_id res chain seq x y z
N MET A 1 21.27 -18.12 -1.30
CA MET A 1 20.88 -16.75 -1.72
C MET A 1 22.10 -16.08 -2.34
N PRO A 2 21.97 -15.29 -3.42
CA PRO A 2 23.06 -14.41 -3.83
C PRO A 2 23.47 -13.58 -2.61
N VAL A 3 24.77 -13.36 -2.44
CA VAL A 3 25.28 -12.49 -1.37
C VAL A 3 24.57 -11.15 -1.54
N MET A 4 23.66 -10.80 -0.60
CA MET A 4 23.02 -9.49 -0.61
C MET A 4 24.12 -8.45 -0.76
N ASN A 5 24.02 -7.64 -1.81
CA ASN A 5 24.98 -6.59 -2.07
C ASN A 5 25.03 -5.68 -0.82
N SER A 6 26.22 -5.23 -0.42
CA SER A 6 26.40 -4.40 0.78
C SER A 6 25.46 -3.19 0.78
N VAL A 7 25.15 -2.66 -0.42
CA VAL A 7 24.18 -1.58 -0.64
C VAL A 7 22.77 -1.97 -0.19
N GLU A 8 22.30 -3.17 -0.54
CA GLU A 8 20.94 -3.63 -0.21
C GLU A 8 20.77 -3.80 1.30
N LYS A 9 21.80 -4.31 1.99
CA LYS A 9 21.78 -4.43 3.46
C LYS A 9 21.65 -3.06 4.13
N ILE A 10 22.33 -2.04 3.61
CA ILE A 10 22.25 -0.67 4.12
C ILE A 10 20.85 -0.11 3.89
N ILE A 11 20.29 -0.27 2.69
CA ILE A 11 18.94 0.21 2.34
C ILE A 11 17.89 -0.47 3.24
N CYS A 12 17.90 -1.80 3.32
CA CYS A 12 16.98 -2.55 4.18
C CYS A 12 17.09 -2.11 5.64
N SER A 13 18.31 -1.95 6.17
CA SER A 13 18.51 -1.50 7.56
C SER A 13 17.92 -0.11 7.81
N PHE A 14 18.08 0.82 6.87
CA PHE A 14 17.57 2.18 6.97
C PHE A 14 16.03 2.23 6.89
N ILE A 15 15.40 1.36 6.10
CA ILE A 15 13.93 1.29 5.96
C ILE A 15 13.30 0.54 7.15
N LEU A 16 13.97 -0.49 7.67
CA LEU A 16 13.46 -1.39 8.69
C LEU A 16 13.08 -0.65 9.99
N ILE A 17 13.97 0.19 10.51
CA ILE A 17 13.78 0.88 11.80
C ILE A 17 12.57 1.82 11.77
N PRO A 18 12.44 2.76 10.81
CA PRO A 18 11.25 3.60 10.69
C PRO A 18 9.97 2.78 10.52
N ASN A 19 10.03 1.67 9.78
CA ASN A 19 8.86 0.82 9.56
C ASN A 19 8.38 0.15 10.87
N ILE A 20 9.29 -0.35 11.70
CA ILE A 20 8.95 -0.90 13.02
C ILE A 20 8.29 0.19 13.88
N ILE A 21 8.89 1.38 13.95
CA ILE A 21 8.37 2.51 14.73
C ILE A 21 6.95 2.88 14.28
N ILE A 22 6.72 2.99 12.97
CA ILE A 22 5.41 3.33 12.42
C ILE A 22 4.37 2.24 12.72
N ASN A 23 4.71 0.95 12.58
CA ASN A 23 3.79 -0.14 12.88
C ASN A 23 3.40 -0.15 14.36
N VAL A 24 4.38 -0.02 15.27
CA VAL A 24 4.13 0.07 16.72
C VAL A 24 3.27 1.28 17.04
N LEU A 25 3.56 2.44 16.45
CA LEU A 25 2.75 3.64 16.61
C LEU A 25 1.31 3.45 16.13
N ILE A 26 1.10 2.85 14.96
CA ILE A 26 -0.26 2.60 14.44
C ILE A 26 -1.01 1.63 15.35
N ILE A 27 -0.37 0.55 15.80
CA ILE A 27 -0.99 -0.42 16.73
C ILE A 27 -1.36 0.29 18.04
N TYR A 28 -0.46 1.08 18.61
CA TYR A 28 -0.71 1.88 19.81
C TYR A 28 -1.89 2.85 19.62
N LEU A 29 -1.91 3.63 18.53
CA LEU A 29 -3.01 4.53 18.23
C LEU A 29 -4.33 3.78 18.04
N SER A 30 -4.30 2.61 17.39
CA SER A 30 -5.46 1.76 17.13
C SER A 30 -6.11 1.22 18.40
N ILE A 31 -5.31 0.94 19.43
CA ILE A 31 -5.77 0.40 20.71
C ILE A 31 -6.20 1.52 21.65
N CYS A 32 -5.41 2.59 21.75
CA CYS A 32 -5.60 3.60 22.80
C CYS A 32 -6.41 4.83 22.37
N HIS A 33 -6.34 5.24 21.11
CA HIS A 33 -6.82 6.57 20.69
C HIS A 33 -7.89 6.55 19.59
N VAL A 34 -7.90 5.53 18.74
CA VAL A 34 -8.82 5.43 17.61
C VAL A 34 -10.04 4.60 18.00
N LYS A 35 -11.25 5.15 17.79
CA LYS A 35 -12.50 4.41 18.02
C LYS A 35 -12.59 3.22 17.06
N ARG A 36 -13.16 2.11 17.55
CA ARG A 36 -13.36 0.89 16.76
C ARG A 36 -14.17 1.18 15.49
N SER A 37 -13.52 1.02 14.33
CA SER A 37 -14.08 1.27 12.99
C SER A 37 -13.53 0.25 12.01
N ILE A 38 -14.13 0.13 10.82
CA ILE A 38 -13.64 -0.78 9.76
C ILE A 38 -12.19 -0.45 9.37
N LEU A 39 -11.85 0.83 9.30
CA LEU A 39 -10.49 1.30 8.98
C LEU A 39 -9.49 0.94 10.09
N GLN A 40 -9.91 1.01 11.36
CA GLN A 40 -9.07 0.62 12.49
C GLN A 40 -8.82 -0.90 12.52
N ILE A 41 -9.86 -1.70 12.26
CA ILE A 41 -9.72 -3.17 12.14
C ILE A 41 -8.79 -3.50 10.97
N PHE A 42 -8.98 -2.86 9.82
CA PHE A 42 -8.12 -3.02 8.64
C PHE A 42 -6.64 -2.70 8.97
N ALA A 43 -6.38 -1.54 9.58
CA ALA A 43 -5.03 -1.10 9.92
C ALA A 43 -4.34 -2.08 10.88
N LEU A 44 -5.05 -2.64 11.86
CA LEU A 44 -4.51 -3.67 12.75
C LEU A 44 -4.18 -4.98 12.00
N ASN A 45 -5.08 -5.42 11.10
CA ASN A 45 -4.87 -6.64 10.31
C ASN A 45 -3.73 -6.51 9.28
N LEU A 46 -3.37 -5.27 8.92
CA LEU A 46 -2.19 -4.96 8.14
C LEU A 46 -0.92 -4.88 9.00
N CYS A 47 -0.95 -4.12 10.10
CA CYS A 47 0.24 -3.79 10.89
C CYS A 47 0.74 -4.96 11.73
N ILE A 48 -0.13 -5.85 12.22
CA ILE A 48 0.30 -6.99 13.05
C ILE A 48 1.19 -7.97 12.24
N PRO A 49 0.75 -8.51 11.09
CA PRO A 49 1.61 -9.38 10.28
C PRO A 49 2.87 -8.66 9.80
N THR A 50 2.74 -7.38 9.41
CA THR A 50 3.87 -6.55 9.01
C THR A 50 4.92 -6.43 10.12
N LEU A 51 4.50 -6.13 11.35
CA LEU A 51 5.39 -6.05 12.51
C LEU A 51 6.06 -7.40 12.79
N CYS A 52 5.33 -8.52 12.71
CA CYS A 52 5.91 -9.85 12.86
C CYS A 52 7.03 -10.11 11.84
N TYR A 53 6.82 -9.76 10.57
CA TYR A 53 7.88 -9.86 9.54
C TYR A 53 9.06 -8.94 9.83
N LEU A 54 8.83 -7.68 10.22
CA LEU A 54 9.92 -6.74 10.51
C LEU A 54 10.75 -7.18 11.71
N LEU A 55 10.11 -7.74 12.75
CA LEU A 55 10.81 -8.32 13.90
C LEU A 55 11.65 -9.52 13.47
N TYR A 56 11.10 -10.42 12.65
CA TYR A 56 11.85 -11.55 12.09
C TYR A 56 13.05 -11.07 11.25
N ALA A 57 12.83 -10.14 10.33
CA ALA A 57 13.88 -9.56 9.48
C ALA A 57 14.97 -8.85 10.31
N SER A 58 14.58 -8.16 11.39
CA SER A 58 15.52 -7.54 12.33
C SER A 58 16.39 -8.57 13.06
N GLY A 59 15.80 -9.70 13.46
CA GLY A 59 16.52 -10.81 14.06
C GLY A 59 17.51 -11.46 13.08
N ALA A 60 17.09 -11.65 11.83
CA ALA A 60 17.96 -12.17 10.77
C ALA A 60 19.13 -11.22 10.48
N LEU A 61 18.87 -9.91 10.41
CA LEU A 61 19.90 -8.88 10.23
C LEU A 61 20.88 -8.87 11.41
N LEU A 62 20.37 -8.87 12.64
CA LEU A 62 21.20 -8.87 13.85
C LEU A 62 22.06 -10.13 13.95
N SER A 63 21.49 -11.30 13.62
CA SER A 63 22.23 -12.56 13.54
C SER A 63 23.38 -12.48 12.53
N SER A 64 23.14 -11.87 11.36
CA SER A 64 24.18 -11.67 10.33
C SER A 64 25.29 -10.70 10.74
N LEU A 65 24.99 -9.73 11.62
CA LEU A 65 25.96 -8.77 12.15
C LEU A 65 26.80 -9.35 13.30
N ILE A 66 26.21 -10.18 14.17
CA ILE A 66 26.90 -10.78 15.30
C ILE A 66 27.77 -11.97 14.87
N TRP A 67 27.31 -12.76 13.90
CA TRP A 67 28.05 -13.90 13.35
C TRP A 67 28.40 -13.72 11.86
N PRO A 68 29.21 -12.71 11.49
CA PRO A 68 29.60 -12.47 10.10
C PRO A 68 30.51 -13.57 9.53
N SER A 69 31.08 -14.43 10.39
CA SER A 69 32.24 -15.28 10.08
C SER A 69 32.07 -16.79 10.30
N LYS A 70 30.85 -17.29 10.56
CA LYS A 70 30.66 -18.76 10.70
C LYS A 70 30.86 -19.56 9.40
N ASP A 71 30.98 -18.89 8.26
CA ASP A 71 31.39 -19.53 7.00
C ASP A 71 32.93 -19.58 6.81
N VAL A 72 33.73 -18.94 7.69
CA VAL A 72 35.19 -18.81 7.52
C VAL A 72 36.01 -19.40 8.69
N ALA A 73 35.51 -19.41 9.92
CA ALA A 73 36.35 -19.68 11.11
C ALA A 73 36.25 -21.09 11.72
N LEU A 74 35.30 -21.95 11.32
CA LEU A 74 35.08 -23.25 11.99
C LEU A 74 35.16 -24.49 11.09
N GLY A 75 35.38 -24.37 9.77
CA GLY A 75 35.44 -25.52 8.85
C GLY A 75 34.13 -26.33 8.73
N ILE A 76 33.19 -26.14 9.64
CA ILE A 76 31.83 -26.61 9.60
C ILE A 76 31.07 -25.58 8.78
N LYS A 77 30.80 -25.89 7.50
CA LYS A 77 29.72 -25.26 6.76
C LYS A 77 28.47 -25.42 7.63
N LEU A 78 28.12 -24.40 8.40
CA LEU A 78 26.77 -24.31 8.91
C LEU A 78 25.93 -24.26 7.64
N GLU A 79 25.33 -25.38 7.26
CA GLU A 79 24.13 -25.34 6.44
C GLU A 79 23.24 -24.33 7.15
N LYS A 80 23.20 -23.08 6.67
CA LYS A 80 22.10 -22.17 6.99
C LYS A 80 20.87 -23.02 6.77
N THR A 81 20.25 -23.39 7.88
CA THR A 81 19.37 -24.54 7.90
C THR A 81 18.28 -24.26 6.86
N LYS A 82 18.07 -25.20 5.93
CA LYS A 82 17.04 -25.07 4.88
C LYS A 82 15.71 -24.53 5.43
N PHE A 83 15.45 -24.81 6.71
CA PHE A 83 14.36 -24.26 7.50
C PHE A 83 14.35 -22.73 7.65
N SER A 84 15.43 -22.06 8.04
CA SER A 84 15.42 -20.60 8.25
C SER A 84 15.17 -19.84 6.94
N ASP A 85 15.80 -20.28 5.85
CA ASP A 85 15.60 -19.68 4.53
C ASP A 85 14.17 -19.91 4.01
N TYR A 86 13.63 -21.10 4.27
CA TYR A 86 12.24 -21.45 3.97
C TYR A 86 11.27 -20.60 4.80
N LEU A 87 11.48 -20.50 6.11
CA LEU A 87 10.64 -19.72 7.01
C LEU A 87 10.63 -18.23 6.64
N SER A 88 11.80 -17.66 6.35
CA SER A 88 11.91 -16.27 5.87
C SER A 88 11.11 -16.06 4.58
N THR A 89 11.21 -17.01 3.65
CA THR A 89 10.45 -16.99 2.40
C THR A 89 8.94 -17.03 2.65
N VAL A 90 8.47 -17.98 3.48
CA VAL A 90 7.04 -18.12 3.81
C VAL A 90 6.50 -16.84 4.46
N ILE A 91 7.21 -16.29 5.45
CA ILE A 91 6.80 -15.08 6.16
C ILE A 91 6.78 -13.88 5.19
N GLY A 92 7.78 -13.78 4.32
CA GLY A 92 7.86 -12.77 3.26
C GLY A 92 6.66 -12.83 2.32
N TYR A 93 6.32 -14.02 1.81
CA TYR A 93 5.13 -14.24 0.97
C TYR A 93 3.84 -13.92 1.73
N ILE A 94 3.67 -14.40 2.97
CA ILE A 94 2.49 -14.11 3.79
C ILE A 94 2.29 -12.60 3.93
N CYS A 95 3.33 -11.85 4.29
CA CYS A 95 3.20 -10.40 4.43
C CYS A 95 2.96 -9.72 3.09
N GLY A 96 3.66 -10.19 2.05
CA GLY A 96 3.56 -9.63 0.72
C GLY A 96 2.17 -9.80 0.11
N PHE A 97 1.60 -11.00 0.20
CA PHE A 97 0.28 -11.35 -0.30
C PHE A 97 -0.83 -10.82 0.59
N ASN A 98 -0.65 -10.82 1.93
CA ASN A 98 -1.62 -10.25 2.87
C ASN A 98 -1.90 -8.78 2.52
N TYR A 99 -0.84 -8.01 2.26
CA TYR A 99 -0.99 -6.63 1.82
C TYR A 99 -1.85 -6.52 0.55
N ARG A 100 -1.58 -7.32 -0.49
CA ARG A 100 -2.33 -7.27 -1.75
C ARG A 100 -3.81 -7.57 -1.54
N VAL A 101 -4.12 -8.65 -0.82
CA VAL A 101 -5.50 -9.08 -0.54
C VAL A 101 -6.23 -8.03 0.29
N LEU A 102 -5.58 -7.51 1.34
CA LEU A 102 -6.14 -6.44 2.17
C LEU A 102 -6.36 -5.16 1.37
N ALA A 103 -5.43 -4.75 0.51
CA ALA A 103 -5.61 -3.58 -0.35
C ALA A 103 -6.84 -3.74 -1.25
N ILE A 104 -6.97 -4.88 -1.94
CA ILE A 104 -8.14 -5.24 -2.75
C ILE A 104 -9.44 -5.15 -1.94
N PHE A 105 -9.44 -5.70 -0.73
CA PHE A 105 -10.56 -5.64 0.19
C PHE A 105 -10.93 -4.20 0.56
N LEU A 106 -9.96 -3.35 0.89
CA LEU A 106 -10.18 -1.95 1.24
C LEU A 106 -10.76 -1.16 0.06
N VAL A 107 -10.23 -1.36 -1.16
CA VAL A 107 -10.75 -0.69 -2.37
C VAL A 107 -12.20 -1.10 -2.60
N SER A 108 -12.48 -2.41 -2.51
CA SER A 108 -13.80 -2.98 -2.74
C SER A 108 -14.83 -2.47 -1.74
N ILE A 109 -14.48 -2.46 -0.45
CA ILE A 109 -15.35 -1.91 0.59
C ILE A 109 -15.57 -0.41 0.41
N THR A 110 -14.52 0.36 0.12
CA THR A 110 -14.63 1.81 -0.10
C THR A 110 -15.55 2.10 -1.28
N TYR A 111 -15.38 1.37 -2.38
CA TYR A 111 -16.27 1.46 -3.53
C TYR A 111 -17.71 1.10 -3.16
N CYS A 112 -17.94 0.03 -2.37
CA CYS A 112 -19.28 -0.34 -1.91
C CYS A 112 -19.93 0.76 -1.05
N PHE A 113 -19.18 1.39 -0.13
CA PHE A 113 -19.65 2.53 0.65
C PHE A 113 -20.02 3.72 -0.23
N PHE A 114 -19.29 3.92 -1.33
CA PHE A 114 -19.50 5.02 -2.26
C PHE A 114 -20.70 4.77 -3.20
N ALA A 115 -20.68 3.66 -3.93
CA ALA A 115 -21.64 3.33 -4.97
C ALA A 115 -22.98 2.81 -4.41
N LYS A 116 -22.96 2.04 -3.32
CA LYS A 116 -24.16 1.39 -2.74
C LYS A 116 -24.23 1.56 -1.21
N PRO A 117 -24.42 2.79 -0.69
CA PRO A 117 -24.39 3.08 0.75
C PRO A 117 -25.45 2.32 1.55
N LEU A 118 -26.64 2.07 0.98
CA LEU A 118 -27.71 1.29 1.65
C LEU A 118 -27.33 -0.18 1.80
N PHE A 119 -26.71 -0.77 0.76
CA PHE A 119 -26.18 -2.13 0.82
C PHE A 119 -25.07 -2.24 1.86
N SER A 120 -24.14 -1.30 1.84
CA SER A 120 -23.03 -1.25 2.79
C SER A 120 -23.53 -1.17 4.24
N LYS A 121 -24.47 -0.26 4.54
CA LYS A 121 -25.05 -0.13 5.88
C LYS A 121 -25.70 -1.42 6.39
N LYS A 122 -26.34 -2.20 5.50
CA LYS A 122 -27.04 -3.44 5.87
C LYS A 122 -26.10 -4.65 5.97
N ARG A 123 -25.10 -4.76 5.09
CA ARG A 123 -24.27 -5.97 4.94
C ARG A 123 -22.86 -5.85 5.52
N LEU A 124 -22.26 -4.67 5.56
CA LEU A 124 -20.90 -4.45 6.09
C LEU A 124 -20.94 -4.13 7.59
N THR A 125 -21.52 -5.04 8.37
CA THR A 125 -21.44 -5.02 9.84
C THR A 125 -20.03 -5.39 10.29
N ASN A 126 -19.63 -4.97 11.51
CA ASN A 126 -18.31 -5.31 12.06
C ASN A 126 -18.04 -6.83 12.09
N LYS A 127 -19.07 -7.65 12.36
CA LYS A 127 -18.96 -9.11 12.37
C LYS A 127 -18.65 -9.65 10.97
N ASN A 128 -19.37 -9.17 9.96
CA ASN A 128 -19.18 -9.61 8.58
C ASN A 128 -17.82 -9.18 8.03
N VAL A 129 -17.39 -7.95 8.35
CA VAL A 129 -16.06 -7.44 8.00
C VAL A 129 -14.97 -8.31 8.61
N LEU A 130 -15.10 -8.68 9.89
CA LEU A 130 -14.14 -9.57 10.55
C LEU A 130 -14.09 -10.96 9.91
N PHE A 131 -15.25 -11.52 9.54
CA PHE A 131 -15.32 -12.81 8.85
C PHE A 131 -14.64 -12.76 7.47
N VAL A 132 -14.87 -11.69 6.69
CA VAL A 132 -14.19 -11.52 5.40
C VAL A 132 -12.68 -11.36 5.59
N LEU A 133 -12.24 -10.57 6.57
CA LEU A 133 -10.82 -10.42 6.89
C LEU A 133 -10.17 -11.74 7.32
N PHE A 134 -10.86 -12.55 8.10
CA PHE A 134 -10.40 -13.90 8.42
C PHE A 134 -10.23 -14.76 7.16
N GLY A 135 -11.22 -14.72 6.25
CA GLY A 135 -11.11 -15.37 4.94
C GLY A 135 -9.92 -14.86 4.12
N CYS A 136 -9.64 -13.55 4.13
CA CYS A 136 -8.47 -12.96 3.47
C CYS A 136 -7.16 -13.53 4.03
N HIS A 137 -7.04 -13.69 5.35
CA HIS A 137 -5.84 -14.28 5.98
C HIS A 137 -5.67 -15.74 5.63
N VAL A 138 -6.73 -16.55 5.70
CA VAL A 138 -6.69 -17.96 5.31
C VAL A 138 -6.26 -18.09 3.84
N PHE A 139 -6.89 -17.33 2.95
CA PHE A 139 -6.55 -17.31 1.52
C PHE A 139 -5.09 -16.91 1.28
N THR A 140 -4.61 -15.89 2.01
CA THR A 140 -3.21 -15.45 1.93
C THR A 140 -2.25 -16.53 2.40
N ILE A 141 -2.50 -17.17 3.53
CA ILE A 141 -1.63 -18.22 4.07
C ILE A 141 -1.54 -19.39 3.10
N THR A 142 -2.69 -19.83 2.56
CA THR A 142 -2.74 -20.92 1.57
C THR A 142 -1.95 -20.57 0.30
N THR A 143 -2.19 -19.39 -0.29
CA THR A 143 -1.49 -18.95 -1.52
C THR A 143 0.00 -18.73 -1.28
N SER A 144 0.40 -18.20 -0.13
CA SER A 144 1.81 -17.99 0.24
C SER A 144 2.56 -19.30 0.45
N THR A 145 1.89 -20.29 1.04
CA THR A 145 2.45 -21.63 1.21
C THR A 145 2.68 -22.29 -0.15
N ILE A 146 1.70 -22.20 -1.05
CA ILE A 146 1.81 -22.70 -2.43
C ILE A 146 2.96 -22.01 -3.18
N ALA A 147 3.03 -20.68 -3.13
CA ALA A 147 4.08 -19.90 -3.79
C ALA A 147 5.49 -20.20 -3.23
N THR A 148 5.61 -20.56 -1.95
CA THR A 148 6.90 -20.94 -1.38
C THR A 148 7.49 -22.20 -2.02
N PHE A 149 6.64 -23.13 -2.47
CA PHE A 149 7.05 -24.37 -3.13
C PHE A 149 7.21 -24.23 -4.66
N SER A 150 7.01 -23.02 -5.20
CA SER A 150 7.22 -22.69 -6.61
C SER A 150 8.70 -22.83 -7.02
N ASN A 151 8.95 -23.15 -8.30
CA ASN A 151 10.29 -23.40 -8.82
C ASN A 151 11.13 -22.12 -9.00
N ARG A 152 10.55 -20.92 -8.77
CA ARG A 152 11.24 -19.62 -8.87
C ARG A 152 11.92 -19.42 -10.22
N GLN A 153 11.20 -19.73 -11.31
CA GLN A 153 11.74 -19.75 -12.67
C GLN A 153 12.35 -18.42 -13.09
N SER A 154 11.82 -17.29 -12.61
CA SER A 154 12.38 -15.95 -12.83
C SER A 154 13.87 -15.87 -12.48
N LYS A 155 14.32 -16.53 -11.41
CA LYS A 155 15.75 -16.59 -11.03
C LYS A 155 16.56 -17.43 -12.01
N GLN A 156 16.00 -18.53 -12.50
CA GLN A 156 16.68 -19.40 -13.46
C GLN A 156 16.90 -18.67 -14.78
N VAL A 157 15.86 -18.01 -15.30
CA VAL A 157 15.91 -17.25 -16.57
C VAL A 157 16.95 -16.13 -16.51
N MET A 158 17.09 -15.42 -15.39
CA MET A 158 18.08 -14.34 -15.26
C MET A 158 19.50 -14.83 -15.00
N SER A 159 19.65 -16.01 -14.38
CA SER A 159 20.97 -16.53 -14.06
C SER A 159 21.71 -17.08 -15.28
N GLU A 160 21.02 -17.42 -16.37
CA GLU A 160 21.54 -18.11 -17.58
C GLU A 160 22.31 -19.42 -17.29
N LEU A 161 22.43 -19.82 -16.02
CA LEU A 161 23.29 -20.90 -15.52
C LEU A 161 22.57 -22.25 -15.48
N PHE A 162 21.23 -22.26 -15.52
CA PHE A 162 20.43 -23.47 -15.38
C PHE A 162 19.36 -23.57 -16.47
N PRO A 163 19.08 -24.78 -16.99
CA PRO A 163 17.99 -24.98 -17.92
C PRO A 163 16.66 -24.59 -17.25
N ILE A 164 15.78 -23.93 -17.99
CA ILE A 164 14.46 -23.51 -17.52
C ILE A 164 13.67 -24.76 -17.13
N ALA A 165 13.34 -24.89 -15.85
CA ALA A 165 12.53 -26.01 -15.36
C ALA A 165 11.13 -25.98 -16.01
N ALA A 166 10.50 -27.15 -16.20
CA ALA A 166 9.13 -27.20 -16.69
C ALA A 166 8.17 -26.47 -15.75
N VAL A 167 7.24 -25.69 -16.33
CA VAL A 167 6.19 -24.98 -15.59
C VAL A 167 5.32 -26.00 -14.85
N ASN A 168 5.21 -25.84 -13.53
CA ASN A 168 4.37 -26.67 -12.69
C ASN A 168 3.08 -25.92 -12.28
N TRP A 169 2.16 -26.63 -11.64
CA TRP A 169 0.90 -26.04 -11.17
C TRP A 169 1.09 -24.95 -10.11
N LEU A 170 2.10 -25.06 -9.25
CA LEU A 170 2.40 -24.06 -8.21
C LEU A 170 2.82 -22.73 -8.83
N ASP A 171 3.64 -22.77 -9.89
CA ASP A 171 4.08 -21.61 -10.67
C ASP A 171 2.86 -20.92 -11.33
N ILE A 172 1.91 -21.71 -11.85
CA ILE A 172 0.65 -21.21 -12.42
C ILE A 172 -0.19 -20.51 -11.35
N VAL A 173 -0.34 -21.10 -10.17
CA VAL A 173 -1.14 -20.51 -9.08
C VAL A 173 -0.52 -19.22 -8.57
N GLU A 174 0.80 -19.20 -8.33
CA GLU A 174 1.53 -17.99 -7.94
C GLU A 174 1.36 -16.90 -9.00
N GLY A 175 1.74 -17.19 -10.25
CA GLY A 175 1.67 -16.24 -11.35
C GLY A 175 0.24 -15.73 -11.60
N SER A 176 -0.76 -16.60 -11.52
CA SER A 176 -2.17 -16.23 -11.65
C SER A 176 -2.61 -15.30 -10.52
N PHE A 177 -2.23 -15.58 -9.27
CA PHE A 177 -2.56 -14.72 -8.14
C PHE A 177 -1.89 -13.34 -8.26
N GLU A 178 -0.60 -13.27 -8.61
CA GLU A 178 0.12 -12.01 -8.79
C GLU A 178 -0.48 -11.15 -9.92
N THR A 179 -0.81 -11.79 -11.05
CA THR A 179 -1.34 -11.11 -12.24
C THR A 179 -2.80 -10.71 -12.06
N SER A 180 -3.64 -11.58 -11.50
CA SER A 180 -5.05 -11.29 -11.26
C SER A 180 -5.25 -10.22 -10.20
N SER A 181 -4.45 -10.22 -9.12
CA SER A 181 -4.50 -9.19 -8.09
C SER A 181 -4.11 -7.81 -8.64
N LEU A 182 -3.06 -7.73 -9.47
CA LEU A 182 -2.69 -6.49 -10.16
C LEU A 182 -3.80 -6.02 -11.10
N SER A 183 -4.30 -6.93 -11.95
CA SER A 183 -5.36 -6.63 -12.92
C SER A 183 -6.63 -6.13 -12.23
N PHE A 184 -7.01 -6.76 -11.12
CA PHE A 184 -8.15 -6.35 -10.31
C PHE A 184 -7.93 -4.96 -9.69
N CYS A 185 -6.73 -4.70 -9.15
CA CYS A 185 -6.39 -3.37 -8.63
C CYS A 185 -6.50 -2.28 -9.70
N ILE A 186 -5.95 -2.52 -10.91
CA ILE A 186 -6.04 -1.60 -12.05
C ILE A 186 -7.50 -1.39 -12.46
N PHE A 187 -8.27 -2.47 -12.61
CA PHE A 187 -9.69 -2.39 -12.94
C PHE A 187 -10.47 -1.56 -11.91
N MET A 188 -10.30 -1.86 -10.62
CA MET A 188 -10.96 -1.11 -9.54
C MET A 188 -10.52 0.35 -9.48
N TYR A 189 -9.26 0.64 -9.84
CA TYR A 189 -8.76 2.01 -9.96
C TYR A 189 -9.53 2.79 -11.02
N PHE A 190 -9.71 2.23 -12.23
CA PHE A 190 -10.52 2.84 -13.27
C PHE A 190 -11.99 2.97 -12.87
N VAL A 191 -12.58 1.96 -12.23
CA VAL A 191 -13.95 2.02 -11.71
C VAL A 191 -14.10 3.15 -10.71
N CYS A 192 -13.13 3.34 -9.80
CA CYS A 192 -13.17 4.42 -8.82
C CYS A 192 -13.01 5.79 -9.49
N ILE A 193 -12.13 5.94 -10.48
CA ILE A 193 -12.01 7.19 -11.27
C ILE A 193 -13.31 7.49 -12.01
N GLY A 194 -13.88 6.51 -12.70
CA GLY A 194 -15.15 6.64 -13.40
C GLY A 194 -16.27 7.05 -12.46
N ALA A 195 -16.31 6.46 -11.26
CA ALA A 195 -17.24 6.86 -10.21
C ALA A 195 -17.02 8.32 -9.76
N VAL A 196 -15.76 8.74 -9.52
CA VAL A 196 -15.45 10.16 -9.19
C VAL A 196 -15.91 11.10 -10.31
N MET A 197 -15.73 10.73 -11.58
CA MET A 197 -16.13 11.53 -12.73
C MET A 197 -17.65 11.60 -12.91
N ALA A 198 -18.36 10.48 -12.76
CA ALA A 198 -19.82 10.43 -12.89
C ALA A 198 -20.53 11.35 -11.88
N PHE A 199 -20.02 11.43 -10.64
CA PHE A 199 -20.57 12.32 -9.62
C PHE A 199 -20.39 13.82 -9.94
N ARG A 200 -19.49 14.20 -10.87
CA ARG A 200 -19.32 15.59 -11.31
C ARG A 200 -20.55 16.12 -12.04
N LYS A 201 -21.33 15.24 -12.70
CA LYS A 201 -22.41 15.65 -13.61
C LYS A 201 -23.77 15.89 -12.93
N THR A 202 -23.96 15.46 -11.69
CA THR A 202 -25.26 15.52 -10.99
C THR A 202 -25.23 16.54 -9.85
N SER A 203 -25.27 17.83 -10.21
CA SER A 203 -25.29 18.97 -9.28
C SER A 203 -26.68 19.60 -9.20
N SER A 204 -27.38 19.41 -8.08
CA SER A 204 -28.29 20.46 -7.59
C SER A 204 -28.52 20.39 -6.07
N ASN A 205 -29.03 19.32 -5.46
CA ASN A 205 -29.63 19.48 -4.10
C ASN A 205 -29.10 18.62 -2.92
N ALA A 206 -28.05 17.80 -3.08
CA ALA A 206 -27.54 16.92 -2.00
C ALA A 206 -26.02 17.07 -1.72
N PHE A 207 -25.54 18.31 -1.67
CA PHE A 207 -24.12 18.68 -1.82
C PHE A 207 -23.20 18.18 -0.67
N ASN A 208 -23.57 18.44 0.60
CA ASN A 208 -22.66 18.26 1.75
C ASN A 208 -22.24 16.80 2.03
N ASN A 209 -23.17 15.86 1.98
CA ASN A 209 -22.85 14.44 2.23
C ASN A 209 -22.12 13.79 1.05
N ARG A 210 -22.37 14.27 -0.18
CA ARG A 210 -21.68 13.77 -1.39
C ARG A 210 -20.23 14.22 -1.44
N GLN A 211 -19.93 15.47 -1.07
CA GLN A 211 -18.56 15.98 -1.04
C GLN A 211 -17.67 15.22 -0.05
N LYS A 212 -18.18 14.93 1.16
CA LYS A 212 -17.45 14.10 2.15
C LYS A 212 -17.08 12.71 1.58
N ARG A 213 -18.01 12.06 0.87
CA ARG A 213 -17.78 10.75 0.24
C ARG A 213 -16.75 10.81 -0.89
N ARG A 214 -16.78 11.87 -1.70
CA ARG A 214 -15.79 12.10 -2.76
C ARG A 214 -14.38 12.26 -2.18
N VAL A 215 -14.23 13.07 -1.13
CA VAL A 215 -12.94 13.27 -0.44
C VAL A 215 -12.43 11.94 0.13
N GLN A 216 -13.30 11.13 0.70
CA GLN A 216 -12.93 9.81 1.21
C GLN A 216 -12.46 8.86 0.09
N LEU A 217 -13.15 8.84 -1.05
CA LEU A 217 -12.74 8.01 -2.20
C LEU A 217 -11.40 8.44 -2.78
N ILE A 218 -11.17 9.75 -2.91
CA ILE A 218 -9.88 10.32 -3.36
C ILE A 218 -8.77 9.98 -2.37
N ALA A 219 -9.03 10.09 -1.06
CA ALA A 219 -8.06 9.72 -0.03
C ALA A 219 -7.71 8.23 -0.08
N THR A 220 -8.70 7.36 -0.32
CA THR A 220 -8.46 5.93 -0.51
C THR A 220 -7.64 5.67 -1.77
N LEU A 221 -7.93 6.33 -2.90
CA LEU A 221 -7.11 6.21 -4.11
C LEU A 221 -5.67 6.67 -3.87
N ALA A 222 -5.47 7.79 -3.17
CA ALA A 222 -4.16 8.28 -2.79
C ALA A 222 -3.42 7.33 -1.82
N TYR A 223 -4.15 6.59 -0.98
CA TYR A 223 -3.58 5.55 -0.12
C TYR A 223 -3.09 4.33 -0.92
N ILE A 224 -3.88 3.87 -1.88
CA ILE A 224 -3.62 2.64 -2.63
C ILE A 224 -2.53 2.84 -3.70
N THR A 225 -2.42 4.03 -4.29
CA THR A 225 -1.56 4.27 -5.46
C THR A 225 -0.07 4.05 -5.17
N PRO A 226 0.56 4.68 -4.16
CA PRO A 226 2.01 4.60 -3.98
C PRO A 226 2.53 3.18 -3.69
N PRO A 227 1.95 2.40 -2.76
CA PRO A 227 2.45 1.06 -2.52
C PRO A 227 2.08 0.06 -3.64
N ASN A 228 1.06 0.32 -4.46
CA ASN A 228 0.79 -0.46 -5.67
C ASN A 228 1.78 -0.17 -6.82
N ILE A 229 2.36 1.02 -6.90
CA ILE A 229 3.45 1.29 -7.87
C ILE A 229 4.66 0.41 -7.54
N LEU A 230 4.97 0.25 -6.25
CA LEU A 230 6.02 -0.65 -5.76
C LEU A 230 5.69 -2.14 -5.96
N LEU A 231 4.46 -2.50 -6.34
CA LEU A 231 4.09 -3.88 -6.71
C LEU A 231 4.41 -4.23 -8.16
N LEU A 232 4.61 -3.25 -9.04
CA LEU A 232 4.72 -3.49 -10.47
C LEU A 232 5.86 -4.46 -10.83
N PRO A 233 7.09 -4.34 -10.29
CA PRO A 233 8.15 -5.30 -10.61
C PRO A 233 7.77 -6.74 -10.26
N ASN A 234 7.18 -6.95 -9.08
CA ASN A 234 6.81 -8.28 -8.61
C ASN A 234 5.65 -8.88 -9.42
N SER A 235 4.67 -8.06 -9.79
CA SER A 235 3.47 -8.51 -10.52
C SER A 235 3.69 -8.62 -12.03
N ILE A 236 4.67 -7.92 -12.62
CA ILE A 236 5.03 -8.05 -14.03
C ILE A 236 5.99 -9.23 -14.20
N CYS A 237 7.07 -9.30 -13.40
CA CYS A 237 8.02 -10.40 -13.46
C CYS A 237 7.52 -11.63 -12.68
N THR A 238 6.47 -12.29 -13.16
CA THR A 238 6.04 -13.58 -12.61
C THR A 238 6.77 -14.72 -13.30
N ASP A 239 6.87 -15.86 -12.62
CA ASP A 239 7.47 -17.07 -13.19
C ASP A 239 6.71 -17.54 -14.43
N LEU A 240 5.38 -17.43 -14.41
CA LEU A 240 4.52 -17.73 -15.56
C LEU A 240 4.82 -16.83 -16.76
N PHE A 241 5.00 -15.51 -16.56
CA PHE A 241 5.37 -14.61 -17.65
C PHE A 241 6.77 -14.91 -18.19
N ALA A 242 7.73 -15.19 -17.30
CA ALA A 242 9.11 -15.53 -17.69
C ALA A 242 9.16 -16.83 -18.51
N ALA A 243 8.36 -17.82 -18.15
CA ALA A 243 8.29 -19.09 -18.88
C ALA A 243 7.58 -18.97 -20.23
N LEU A 244 6.52 -18.16 -20.34
CA LEU A 244 5.73 -18.02 -21.57
C LEU A 244 6.38 -17.12 -22.62
N PHE A 245 6.97 -16.01 -22.20
CA PHE A 245 7.45 -14.96 -23.11
C PHE A 245 8.97 -14.82 -23.16
N GLY A 246 9.70 -15.58 -22.33
CA GLY A 246 11.15 -15.44 -22.18
C GLY A 246 11.51 -14.11 -21.50
N SER A 247 12.61 -13.50 -21.95
CA SER A 247 13.18 -12.29 -21.34
C SER A 247 13.32 -11.12 -22.32
N PRO A 248 12.20 -10.52 -22.79
CA PRO A 248 12.30 -9.28 -23.57
C PRO A 248 13.01 -8.18 -22.74
N PRO A 249 13.71 -7.23 -23.37
CA PRO A 249 14.64 -6.32 -22.67
C PRO A 249 13.98 -5.49 -21.56
N VAL A 250 12.73 -5.05 -21.74
CA VAL A 250 11.97 -4.33 -20.69
C VAL A 250 11.62 -5.26 -19.53
N PHE A 251 11.24 -6.50 -19.82
CA PHE A 251 10.93 -7.50 -18.80
C PHE A 251 12.16 -7.89 -17.97
N LYS A 252 13.33 -7.99 -18.63
CA LYS A 252 14.61 -8.22 -17.97
C LYS A 252 14.88 -7.17 -16.87
N GLN A 253 14.64 -5.89 -17.13
CA GLN A 253 14.82 -4.83 -16.12
C GLN A 253 13.90 -5.00 -14.91
N PHE A 254 12.62 -5.33 -15.13
CA PHE A 254 11.69 -5.59 -14.03
C PHE A 254 12.08 -6.84 -13.23
N CYS A 255 12.56 -7.88 -13.90
CA CYS A 255 13.03 -9.09 -13.25
C CYS A 255 14.32 -8.91 -12.48
N GLU A 256 15.28 -8.15 -12.99
CA GLU A 256 16.48 -7.77 -12.25
C GLU A 256 16.11 -6.99 -10.99
N MET A 257 15.18 -6.03 -11.09
CA MET A 257 14.70 -5.29 -9.93
C MET A 257 14.02 -6.21 -8.91
N LYS A 258 13.16 -7.15 -9.35
CA LYS A 258 12.54 -8.15 -8.48
C LYS A 258 13.57 -9.05 -7.81
N ILE A 259 14.57 -9.55 -8.54
CA ILE A 259 15.50 -10.57 -8.03
C ILE A 259 16.57 -9.97 -7.10
N TYR A 260 17.11 -8.80 -7.46
CA TYR A 260 18.19 -8.16 -6.70
C TYR A 260 17.70 -7.21 -5.61
N HIS A 261 16.43 -6.80 -5.63
CA HIS A 261 15.87 -5.87 -4.66
C HIS A 261 14.53 -6.33 -4.06
N ASP A 262 14.20 -7.62 -4.08
CA ASP A 262 12.91 -8.14 -3.58
C ASP A 262 12.64 -7.69 -2.14
N ASP A 263 13.63 -7.86 -1.25
CA ASP A 263 13.51 -7.53 0.16
C ASP A 263 13.36 -6.02 0.36
N SER A 264 14.15 -5.22 -0.35
CA SER A 264 14.07 -3.75 -0.32
C SER A 264 12.73 -3.24 -0.85
N LEU A 265 12.23 -3.82 -1.94
CA LEU A 265 10.92 -3.49 -2.53
C LEU A 265 9.78 -3.87 -1.59
N LEU A 266 9.85 -5.05 -0.96
CA LEU A 266 8.87 -5.50 0.01
C LEU A 266 8.85 -4.59 1.24
N GLN A 267 10.02 -4.33 1.85
CA GLN A 267 10.12 -3.44 3.01
C GLN A 267 9.70 -2.02 2.70
N GLY A 268 10.13 -1.48 1.55
CA GLY A 268 9.73 -0.17 1.06
C GLY A 268 8.21 -0.10 0.86
N ARG A 269 7.60 -1.13 0.27
CA ARG A 269 6.14 -1.22 0.11
C ARG A 269 5.42 -1.25 1.44
N LEU A 270 5.88 -2.07 2.39
CA LEU A 270 5.28 -2.16 3.72
C LEU A 270 5.38 -0.82 4.46
N PHE A 271 6.53 -0.15 4.38
CA PHE A 271 6.75 1.18 4.95
C PHE A 271 5.81 2.22 4.33
N VAL A 272 5.75 2.32 3.00
CA VAL A 272 4.86 3.26 2.31
C VAL A 272 3.41 2.97 2.67
N THR A 273 3.03 1.70 2.77
CA THR A 273 1.67 1.31 3.15
C THR A 273 1.33 1.74 4.57
N THR A 274 2.19 1.48 5.55
CA THR A 274 1.91 1.81 6.95
C THR A 274 1.98 3.33 7.15
N PHE A 275 2.94 4.01 6.54
CA PHE A 275 3.03 5.47 6.56
C PHE A 275 1.78 6.13 5.94
N THR A 276 1.29 5.61 4.82
CA THR A 276 0.06 6.13 4.19
C THR A 276 -1.19 5.90 5.04
N VAL A 277 -1.23 4.92 5.96
CA VAL A 277 -2.33 4.83 6.95
C VAL A 277 -2.35 6.08 7.84
N LEU A 278 -1.20 6.51 8.35
CA LEU A 278 -1.09 7.71 9.19
C LEU A 278 -1.50 8.98 8.44
N VAL A 279 -1.19 9.06 7.14
CA VAL A 279 -1.47 10.24 6.32
C VAL A 279 -2.89 10.22 5.76
N ALA A 280 -3.40 9.10 5.28
CA ALA A 280 -4.68 9.02 4.57
C ALA A 280 -5.88 8.89 5.53
N PHE A 281 -5.74 8.15 6.63
CA PHE A 281 -6.88 7.87 7.50
C PHE A 281 -7.12 9.01 8.49
N VAL A 282 -8.31 9.63 8.38
CA VAL A 282 -8.69 10.83 9.15
C VAL A 282 -8.58 10.59 10.66
N ASP A 283 -9.00 9.42 11.15
CA ASP A 283 -8.98 9.11 12.57
C ASP A 283 -7.56 8.97 13.12
N TYR A 284 -6.65 8.37 12.34
CA TYR A 284 -5.24 8.26 12.70
C TYR A 284 -4.53 9.62 12.67
N ARG A 285 -4.80 10.46 11.66
CA ARG A 285 -4.30 11.85 11.64
C ARG A 285 -4.73 12.64 12.88
N ARG A 286 -6.00 12.52 13.28
CA ARG A 286 -6.53 13.22 14.46
C ARG A 286 -5.89 12.71 15.74
N ALA A 287 -5.77 11.39 15.90
CA ALA A 287 -5.12 10.77 17.05
C ALA A 287 -3.63 11.17 17.14
N LEU A 288 -2.90 11.16 16.02
CA LEU A 288 -1.50 11.57 15.96
C LEU A 288 -1.34 13.06 16.31
N LYS A 289 -2.18 13.95 15.77
CA LYS A 289 -2.16 15.38 16.13
C LYS A 289 -2.41 15.60 17.63
N GLN A 290 -3.32 14.83 18.24
CA GLN A 290 -3.59 14.91 19.68
C GLN A 290 -2.39 14.41 20.50
N LEU A 291 -1.76 13.31 20.09
CA LEU A 291 -0.55 12.78 20.73
C LEU A 291 0.59 13.80 20.70
N ILE A 292 0.87 14.39 19.53
CA ILE A 292 1.92 15.41 19.38
C ILE A 292 1.63 16.63 20.26
N ARG A 293 0.37 17.13 20.27
CA ARG A 293 -0.01 18.26 21.14
C ARG A 293 0.22 17.97 22.61
N LYS A 294 -0.16 16.78 23.09
CA LYS A 294 0.06 16.36 24.48
C LYS A 294 1.55 16.20 24.79
N GLY A 295 2.31 15.54 23.91
CA GLY A 295 3.74 15.32 24.08
C GLY A 295 4.53 16.63 24.14
N VAL A 296 4.21 17.60 23.28
CA VAL A 296 4.79 18.95 23.33
C VAL A 296 4.47 19.64 24.66
N MET A 297 3.22 19.57 25.13
CA MET A 297 2.83 20.22 26.40
C MET A 297 3.55 19.62 27.62
N CYS A 298 3.96 18.35 27.55
CA CYS A 298 4.68 17.67 28.65
C CYS A 298 6.19 17.93 28.65
N LEU A 299 6.77 18.60 27.65
CA LEU A 299 8.20 18.94 27.62
C LEU A 299 8.42 20.31 28.28
N PRO A 300 8.97 20.39 29.52
CA PRO A 300 9.06 21.64 30.29
C PRO A 300 10.06 22.67 29.73
N MET A 301 10.70 22.42 28.58
CA MET A 301 11.90 23.11 28.12
C MET A 301 11.74 23.97 26.85
N PHE A 302 10.56 24.08 26.22
CA PHE A 302 10.49 24.74 24.90
C PHE A 302 9.34 25.73 24.72
N LYS A 303 9.56 26.96 25.20
CA LYS A 303 8.75 28.15 24.86
C LYS A 303 8.91 28.62 23.39
N GLN A 304 9.83 28.00 22.63
CA GLN A 304 10.21 28.39 21.26
C GLN A 304 9.80 27.37 20.17
N GLN A 305 8.95 26.39 20.49
CA GLN A 305 8.55 25.29 19.59
C GLN A 305 7.32 25.54 18.70
N ASN A 306 6.69 26.72 18.76
CA ASN A 306 5.54 27.03 17.90
C ASN A 306 5.87 26.84 16.41
N LYS A 307 7.10 27.10 15.96
CA LYS A 307 7.49 26.88 14.54
C LYS A 307 7.48 25.41 14.10
N LEU A 308 7.94 24.46 14.91
CA LEU A 308 8.03 23.06 14.51
C LEU A 308 6.63 22.41 14.45
N ILE A 309 5.78 22.71 15.42
CA ILE A 309 4.37 22.28 15.42
C ILE A 309 3.64 22.91 14.24
N THR A 310 3.94 24.18 13.92
CA THR A 310 3.41 24.82 12.72
C THR A 310 3.88 24.10 11.46
N SER A 311 5.14 23.65 11.36
CA SER A 311 5.62 22.91 10.18
C SER A 311 4.98 21.52 10.00
N LEU A 312 4.86 20.73 11.07
CA LEU A 312 4.23 19.41 11.03
C LEU A 312 2.71 19.50 10.83
N SER A 313 2.07 20.43 11.55
CA SER A 313 0.66 20.74 11.28
C SER A 313 0.50 21.29 9.87
N PHE A 314 1.44 22.06 9.33
CA PHE A 314 1.44 22.52 7.95
C PHE A 314 1.58 21.37 6.96
N VAL A 315 2.34 20.30 7.20
CA VAL A 315 2.34 19.15 6.27
C VAL A 315 0.97 18.46 6.25
N PHE A 316 0.36 18.23 7.41
CA PHE A 316 -0.96 17.59 7.51
C PHE A 316 -2.13 18.50 7.09
N ASP A 317 -2.00 19.80 7.35
CA ASP A 317 -2.97 20.83 6.99
C ASP A 317 -2.75 21.29 5.55
N SER A 318 -1.55 21.17 4.99
CA SER A 318 -1.29 21.35 3.56
C SER A 318 -1.78 20.17 2.76
N THR A 319 -1.79 18.94 3.27
CA THR A 319 -2.50 17.85 2.57
C THR A 319 -4.01 18.09 2.60
N GLU A 320 -4.56 18.56 3.71
CA GLU A 320 -5.98 18.93 3.80
C GLU A 320 -6.32 20.17 2.96
N ARG A 321 -5.46 21.20 2.97
CA ARG A 321 -5.57 22.41 2.16
C ARG A 321 -5.28 22.14 0.70
N LEU A 322 -4.35 21.26 0.33
CA LEU A 322 -4.15 20.84 -1.06
C LEU A 322 -5.36 20.05 -1.53
N LEU A 323 -5.95 19.18 -0.71
CA LEU A 323 -7.22 18.53 -1.05
C LEU A 323 -8.37 19.55 -1.19
N LYS A 324 -8.41 20.58 -0.34
CA LYS A 324 -9.41 21.66 -0.40
C LYS A 324 -9.15 22.70 -1.51
N LEU A 325 -7.89 23.03 -1.80
CA LEU A 325 -7.42 23.96 -2.83
C LEU A 325 -7.50 23.30 -4.19
N TYR A 326 -7.13 22.03 -4.32
CA TYR A 326 -7.38 21.25 -5.52
C TYR A 326 -8.89 21.13 -5.79
N ALA A 327 -9.72 21.06 -4.73
CA ALA A 327 -11.17 21.18 -4.87
C ALA A 327 -11.63 22.61 -5.24
N SER A 328 -11.02 23.65 -4.66
CA SER A 328 -11.44 25.06 -4.80
C SER A 328 -10.90 25.78 -6.06
N CYS A 329 -9.65 25.55 -6.45
CA CYS A 329 -9.09 26.01 -7.74
C CYS A 329 -9.89 25.41 -8.89
N ARG A 330 -10.30 24.14 -8.77
CA ARG A 330 -11.11 23.48 -9.79
C ARG A 330 -12.54 24.03 -9.86
N GLU A 331 -13.12 24.45 -8.74
CA GLU A 331 -14.41 25.18 -8.72
C GLU A 331 -14.29 26.61 -9.31
N SER A 332 -13.09 27.21 -9.30
CA SER A 332 -12.85 28.55 -9.83
C SER A 332 -12.71 28.55 -11.35
N ASP A 333 -12.01 27.56 -11.91
CA ASP A 333 -11.98 27.32 -13.36
C ASP A 333 -13.38 27.04 -13.93
N GLU A 334 -14.21 26.26 -13.21
CA GLU A 334 -15.58 25.95 -13.65
C GLU A 334 -16.53 27.16 -13.60
N ARG A 335 -16.36 28.08 -12.63
CA ARG A 335 -17.10 29.36 -12.60
C ARG A 335 -16.69 30.32 -13.71
N ALA A 336 -15.43 30.27 -14.14
CA ALA A 336 -14.96 31.06 -15.27
C ALA A 336 -15.53 30.53 -16.60
N GLU A 337 -15.59 29.21 -16.78
CA GLU A 337 -16.21 28.59 -17.96
C GLU A 337 -17.72 28.83 -18.05
N THR A 338 -18.46 28.74 -16.95
CA THR A 338 -19.91 28.99 -16.95
C THR A 338 -20.26 30.46 -17.21
N LYS A 339 -19.47 31.41 -16.69
CA LYS A 339 -19.65 32.84 -17.04
C LYS A 339 -19.35 33.14 -18.51
N ASN A 340 -18.39 32.46 -19.12
CA ASN A 340 -18.11 32.65 -20.54
C ASN A 340 -19.24 32.12 -21.44
N HIS A 341 -19.92 31.04 -21.06
CA HIS A 341 -21.09 30.57 -21.82
C HIS A 341 -22.29 31.53 -21.71
N ASP A 342 -22.58 32.07 -20.53
CA ASP A 342 -23.68 33.03 -20.34
C ASP A 342 -23.46 34.36 -21.08
N VAL A 343 -22.21 34.82 -21.20
CA VAL A 343 -21.88 36.04 -21.95
C VAL A 343 -21.98 35.81 -23.47
N THR A 344 -21.72 34.58 -23.93
CA THR A 344 -21.80 34.24 -25.36
C THR A 344 -23.26 34.13 -25.81
N ASP A 345 -24.17 33.64 -24.97
CA ASP A 345 -25.61 33.60 -25.28
C ASP A 345 -26.28 34.99 -25.21
N ARG A 346 -25.86 35.88 -24.30
CA ARG A 346 -26.35 37.27 -24.30
C ARG A 346 -25.92 38.05 -25.53
N ARG A 347 -24.69 37.88 -26.03
CA ARG A 347 -24.27 38.54 -27.29
C ARG A 347 -25.01 38.03 -28.53
N ARG A 348 -25.55 36.81 -28.51
CA ARG A 348 -26.43 36.33 -29.59
C ARG A 348 -27.83 36.92 -29.54
N SER A 349 -28.24 37.46 -28.39
CA SER A 349 -29.58 38.02 -28.19
C SER A 349 -29.71 39.46 -28.72
N ASP A 350 -28.59 40.20 -28.80
CA ASP A 350 -28.56 41.62 -29.21
C ASP A 350 -28.37 41.82 -30.73
N LEU A 351 -28.14 40.74 -31.50
CA LEU A 351 -28.03 40.77 -32.97
C LEU A 351 -29.32 40.33 -33.68
N SER A 352 -30.41 40.14 -32.94
CA SER A 352 -31.70 39.69 -33.46
C SER A 352 -32.85 40.64 -33.06
N GLN A 353 -32.68 41.94 -33.31
CA GLN A 353 -33.82 42.85 -33.51
C GLN A 353 -33.64 43.67 -34.79
N PRO A 354 -34.72 43.86 -35.57
CA PRO A 354 -34.70 44.30 -36.97
C PRO A 354 -34.35 45.77 -37.20
#